data_AF-A0A4Y7TZ60-F1
#
_entry.id   AF-A0A4Y7TZ60-F1
#
_cell.length_a   1.000
_cell.length_b   1.000
_cell.length_c   1.000
_cell.angle_alpha   90.00
_cell.angle_beta   90.00
_cell.angle_gamma   90.00
#
_symmetry.space_group_name_H-M   'P 1'
#
loop_
_entity.id
_entity.type
_entity.pdbx_description
1 polymer ?
#
loop_
_entity_poly.entity_id
_entity_poly.type
_entity_poly.pdbx_seq_one_letter_code
_entity_poly.pdbx_strand_id
1 'polypeptide(L)'
;MPTKPLPQEILDHIVDYVAHDTPESLQNVASTSRRFLERSRRYLFRNIYFAEPLRMAPVTWKILHRNPSMFKYGRRMIIRPDLPAFRVTDAVVQDALSHSRS
;
A
#
# COMPACT_ATOMS: atom_id res chain seq x y z
N MET A 1 17.35 30.91 -13.87
CA MET A 1 18.35 29.84 -14.10
C MET A 1 17.67 28.49 -13.91
N PRO A 2 17.88 27.48 -14.78
CA PRO A 2 17.32 26.16 -14.53
C PRO A 2 18.05 25.57 -13.32
N THR A 3 17.36 25.47 -12.19
CA THR A 3 17.86 24.77 -11.01
C THR A 3 18.04 23.30 -11.39
N LYS A 4 19.27 22.79 -11.29
CA LYS A 4 19.51 21.35 -11.48
C LYS A 4 18.56 20.57 -10.57
N PRO A 5 17.81 19.59 -11.10
CA PRO A 5 16.93 18.79 -10.26
C PRO A 5 17.76 18.05 -9.21
N LEU A 6 17.26 18.01 -7.97
CA LEU A 6 17.88 17.25 -6.88
C LEU A 6 18.09 15.79 -7.29
N PRO A 7 19.20 15.14 -6.90
CA PRO A 7 19.39 13.70 -7.12
C PRO A 7 18.28 12.89 -6.46
N GLN A 8 17.95 11.73 -7.05
CA GLN A 8 16.86 10.88 -6.54
C GLN A 8 17.19 10.29 -5.16
N GLU A 9 18.47 10.01 -4.86
CA GLU A 9 18.86 9.47 -3.55
C GLU A 9 18.52 10.42 -2.40
N ILE A 10 18.67 11.73 -2.63
CA ILE A 10 18.35 12.76 -1.64
C ILE A 10 16.84 12.80 -1.38
N LEU A 11 16.03 12.69 -2.43
CA LEU A 11 14.57 12.65 -2.30
C LEU A 11 14.11 11.40 -1.56
N ASP A 12 14.73 10.26 -1.84
CA ASP A 12 14.44 9.00 -1.15
C ASP A 12 14.82 9.10 0.34
N HIS A 13 15.96 9.71 0.67
CA HIS A 13 16.32 9.99 2.06
C HIS A 13 15.28 10.87 2.76
N ILE A 14 14.76 11.91 2.11
CA ILE A 14 13.72 12.75 2.70
C ILE A 14 12.50 11.90 3.05
N VAL A 15 12.06 11.02 2.14
CA VAL A 15 10.93 10.11 2.42
C VAL A 15 11.23 9.22 3.62
N ASP A 16 12.44 8.67 3.70
CA ASP A 16 12.85 7.78 4.79
C ASP A 16 12.91 8.48 6.17
N TYR A 17 13.10 9.80 6.19
CA TYR A 17 13.13 10.62 7.42
C TYR A 17 11.77 11.18 7.84
N VAL A 18 10.78 11.24 6.94
CA VAL A 18 9.43 11.70 7.31
C VAL A 18 8.80 10.65 8.23
N ALA A 19 8.44 11.06 9.44
CA ALA A 19 7.81 10.21 10.44
C ALA A 19 6.63 9.43 9.81
N HIS A 20 6.75 8.11 9.76
CA HIS A 20 5.74 7.20 9.22
C HIS A 20 4.63 6.88 10.22
N ASP A 21 4.60 7.61 11.33
CA ASP A 21 3.71 7.36 12.46
C ASP A 21 2.25 7.64 12.10
N THR A 22 2.02 8.51 11.11
CA THR A 22 0.70 8.78 10.53
C THR A 22 0.69 8.53 9.01
N PRO A 23 -0.31 7.79 8.48
CA PRO A 23 -0.40 7.50 7.04
C PRO A 23 -0.59 8.78 6.19
N GLU A 24 -1.14 9.83 6.77
CA GLU A 24 -1.37 11.13 6.13
C GLU A 24 -0.07 11.82 5.70
N SER A 25 0.99 11.73 6.52
CA SER A 25 2.28 12.36 6.24
C SER A 25 2.92 11.81 4.96
N LEU A 26 2.87 10.49 4.78
CA LEU A 26 3.37 9.83 3.57
C LEU A 26 2.50 10.09 2.33
N GLN A 27 1.18 10.20 2.50
CA GLN A 27 0.28 10.54 1.40
C GLN A 27 0.55 11.94 0.87
N ASN A 28 0.79 12.91 1.76
CA ASN A 28 1.14 14.28 1.40
C ASN A 28 2.48 14.35 0.64
N VAL A 29 3.47 13.58 1.06
CA VAL A 29 4.76 13.50 0.35
C VAL A 29 4.59 12.86 -1.04
N ALA A 30 3.80 11.79 -1.14
CA ALA A 30 3.50 11.11 -2.40
C ALA A 30 2.74 12.00 -3.40
N SER A 31 1.88 12.91 -2.91
CA SER A 31 1.09 13.82 -3.74
C SER A 31 1.85 15.07 -4.19
N THR A 32 2.97 15.39 -3.54
CA THR A 32 3.77 16.58 -3.85
C THR A 32 4.44 16.50 -5.24
N SER A 33 4.99 15.33 -5.60
CA SER A 33 5.62 15.12 -6.90
C SER A 33 5.75 13.64 -7.24
N ARG A 34 5.71 13.32 -8.55
CA ARG A 34 5.95 11.96 -9.05
C ARG A 34 7.30 11.37 -8.61
N ARG A 35 8.28 12.23 -8.30
CA ARG A 35 9.61 11.79 -7.83
C ARG A 35 9.60 11.17 -6.43
N PHE A 36 8.64 11.54 -5.59
CA PHE A 36 8.49 10.96 -4.25
C PHE A 36 7.62 9.70 -4.24
N LEU A 37 6.88 9.47 -5.34
CA LEU A 37 5.81 8.49 -5.38
C LEU A 37 6.31 7.06 -5.20
N GLU A 38 7.41 6.67 -5.84
CA GLU A 38 7.89 5.29 -5.78
C GLU A 38 8.34 4.90 -4.38
N ARG A 39 9.18 5.75 -3.76
CA ARG A 39 9.66 5.52 -2.40
C ARG A 39 8.51 5.55 -1.39
N SER A 40 7.60 6.54 -1.50
CA SER A 40 6.45 6.65 -0.61
C SER A 40 5.49 5.46 -0.71
N ARG A 41 5.27 4.91 -1.92
CA ARG A 41 4.46 3.70 -2.12
C ARG A 41 5.02 2.50 -1.36
N ARG A 42 6.35 2.33 -1.33
CA ARG A 42 6.99 1.24 -0.58
C ARG A 42 6.67 1.30 0.91
N TYR A 43 6.53 2.50 1.48
CA TYR A 43 6.17 2.68 2.89
C TYR A 43 4.66 2.58 3.12
N LEU A 44 3.85 3.27 2.31
CA LEU A 44 2.39 3.27 2.41
C LEU A 44 1.79 1.87 2.30
N PHE A 45 2.31 1.08 1.36
CA PHE A 45 1.83 -0.28 1.12
C PHE A 45 2.72 -1.34 1.79
N ARG A 46 3.67 -0.96 2.65
CA ARG A 46 4.53 -1.90 3.38
C ARG A 46 3.72 -2.90 4.19
N ASN A 47 2.69 -2.41 4.87
CA ASN A 47 1.77 -3.18 5.67
C ASN A 47 0.38 -3.03 5.06
N ILE A 48 -0.13 -4.08 4.42
CA ILE A 48 -1.48 -4.11 3.88
C ILE A 48 -2.36 -4.81 4.91
N TYR A 49 -3.30 -4.06 5.47
CA TYR A 49 -4.25 -4.59 6.43
C TYR A 49 -5.50 -5.05 5.67
N PHE A 50 -5.83 -6.33 5.81
CA PHE A 50 -7.08 -6.89 5.34
C PHE A 50 -8.06 -6.95 6.50
N ALA A 51 -9.32 -6.64 6.24
CA ALA A 51 -10.38 -7.20 7.06
C ALA A 51 -10.37 -8.73 6.84
N GLU A 52 -10.79 -9.49 7.84
CA GLU A 52 -10.89 -10.95 7.76
C GLU A 52 -11.57 -11.38 6.43
N PRO A 53 -11.07 -12.44 5.76
CA PRO A 53 -11.68 -13.07 4.60
C PRO A 53 -13.18 -12.92 4.44
N LEU A 54 -13.94 -13.34 5.46
CA LEU A 54 -15.40 -13.34 5.51
C LEU A 54 -16.00 -11.93 5.70
N ARG A 55 -15.18 -10.87 5.62
CA ARG A 55 -15.50 -9.50 6.06
C ARG A 55 -15.01 -8.40 5.09
N MET A 56 -14.50 -8.76 3.92
CA MET A 56 -14.03 -7.76 2.94
C MET A 56 -15.19 -7.26 2.06
N ALA A 57 -15.36 -5.95 1.90
CA ALA A 57 -16.35 -5.47 0.95
C ALA A 57 -16.01 -5.95 -0.48
N PRO A 58 -16.97 -6.43 -1.30
CA PRO A 58 -16.70 -6.91 -2.66
C PRO A 58 -15.98 -5.86 -3.55
N VAL A 59 -16.14 -4.57 -3.24
CA VAL A 59 -15.45 -3.48 -3.91
C VAL A 59 -13.96 -3.47 -3.58
N THR A 60 -13.58 -3.63 -2.31
CA THR A 60 -12.18 -3.74 -1.89
C THR A 60 -11.51 -4.93 -2.55
N TRP A 61 -12.23 -6.06 -2.67
CA TRP A 61 -11.77 -7.21 -3.43
C TRP A 61 -11.53 -6.90 -4.91
N LYS A 62 -12.50 -6.26 -5.59
CA LYS A 62 -12.35 -5.85 -6.98
C LYS A 62 -11.14 -4.94 -7.21
N ILE A 63 -10.83 -4.07 -6.25
CA ILE A 63 -9.67 -3.18 -6.34
C ILE A 63 -8.37 -3.98 -6.25
N LEU A 64 -8.29 -4.96 -5.35
CA LEU A 64 -7.12 -5.83 -5.20
C LEU A 64 -6.90 -6.70 -6.44
N HIS A 65 -7.94 -7.38 -6.92
CA HIS A 65 -7.87 -8.24 -8.10
C HIS A 65 -7.50 -7.45 -9.36
N ARG A 66 -8.01 -6.21 -9.50
CA ARG A 66 -7.68 -5.36 -10.66
C ARG A 66 -6.30 -4.72 -10.58
N ASN A 67 -5.66 -4.68 -9.40
CA ASN A 67 -4.38 -4.02 -9.20
C ASN A 67 -3.40 -4.93 -8.44
N PRO A 68 -2.99 -6.07 -9.03
CA PRO A 68 -2.04 -6.98 -8.39
C PRO A 68 -0.68 -6.32 -8.12
N SER A 69 -0.35 -5.26 -8.86
CA SER A 69 0.85 -4.45 -8.65
C SER A 69 0.91 -3.75 -7.29
N MET A 70 -0.20 -3.65 -6.55
CA MET A 70 -0.19 -3.15 -5.17
C MET A 70 0.54 -4.10 -4.22
N PHE A 71 0.46 -5.42 -4.47
CA PHE A 71 1.15 -6.43 -3.66
C PHE A 71 2.67 -6.39 -3.82
N LYS A 72 3.18 -5.81 -4.92
CA LYS A 72 4.63 -5.59 -5.14
C LYS A 72 5.29 -4.82 -3.99
N TYR A 73 4.54 -3.96 -3.33
CA TYR A 73 5.03 -3.13 -2.22
C TYR A 73 4.71 -3.74 -0.84
N GLY A 74 3.82 -4.74 -0.80
CA GLY A 74 3.40 -5.44 0.40
C GLY A 74 4.53 -6.26 1.00
N ARG A 75 4.98 -5.90 2.21
CA ARG A 75 5.89 -6.73 3.01
C ARG A 75 5.18 -7.51 4.10
N ARG A 76 4.05 -7.00 4.59
CA ARG A 76 3.24 -7.66 5.62
C ARG A 76 1.76 -7.56 5.25
N MET A 77 1.08 -8.69 5.31
CA MET A 77 -0.37 -8.77 5.16
C MET A 77 -0.95 -9.12 6.53
N ILE A 78 -1.76 -8.23 7.09
CA ILE A 78 -2.26 -8.36 8.47
C ILE A 78 -3.78 -8.38 8.44
N ILE A 79 -4.39 -9.41 9.01
CA ILE A 79 -5.84 -9.52 9.11
C ILE A 79 -6.31 -8.90 10.43
N ARG A 80 -7.24 -7.93 10.41
CA ARG A 80 -7.84 -7.32 11.61
C ARG A 80 -9.27 -7.81 11.84
N PRO A 81 -9.60 -8.41 13.01
CA PRO A 81 -10.92 -8.99 13.32
C PRO A 81 -12.02 -8.00 13.79
N ASP A 82 -11.74 -6.70 13.92
CA ASP A 82 -12.49 -5.76 14.78
C ASP A 82 -13.40 -4.74 14.05
N LEU A 83 -13.90 -5.05 12.84
CA LEU A 83 -14.78 -4.17 12.03
C LEU A 83 -16.08 -4.87 11.56
N PRO A 84 -17.16 -4.13 11.21
CA PRO A 84 -18.47 -4.71 10.87
C PRO A 84 -18.45 -5.61 9.62
N ALA A 85 -19.16 -6.74 9.68
CA ALA A 85 -18.98 -7.89 8.80
C ALA A 85 -19.68 -7.80 7.42
N PHE A 86 -18.98 -8.20 6.35
CA PHE A 86 -19.50 -8.39 4.99
C PHE A 86 -18.98 -9.72 4.38
N ARG A 87 -19.85 -10.67 4.03
CA ARG A 87 -19.45 -12.03 3.58
C ARG A 87 -18.63 -12.04 2.27
N VAL A 88 -17.48 -12.72 2.27
CA VAL A 88 -16.72 -13.12 1.07
C VAL A 88 -16.33 -14.60 1.18
N THR A 89 -16.20 -15.29 0.05
CA THR A 89 -15.97 -16.74 -0.03
C THR A 89 -14.49 -17.14 0.12
N ASP A 90 -14.21 -18.35 0.61
CA ASP A 90 -12.83 -18.85 0.83
C ASP A 90 -11.97 -18.90 -0.44
N ALA A 91 -12.59 -19.10 -1.60
CA ALA A 91 -11.91 -19.08 -2.90
C ALA A 91 -11.20 -17.74 -3.17
N VAL A 92 -11.80 -16.64 -2.70
CA VAL A 92 -11.29 -15.28 -2.86
C VAL A 92 -10.03 -15.05 -1.99
N VAL A 93 -9.98 -15.67 -0.82
CA VAL A 93 -8.84 -15.58 0.10
C VAL A 93 -7.60 -16.25 -0.48
N GLN A 94 -7.79 -17.46 -1.02
CA GLN A 94 -6.70 -18.25 -1.59
C GLN A 94 -6.07 -17.58 -2.81
N ASP A 95 -6.89 -16.89 -3.61
CA ASP A 95 -6.43 -16.10 -4.75
C ASP A 95 -5.58 -14.89 -4.33
N ALA A 96 -5.95 -14.18 -3.26
CA ALA A 96 -5.11 -13.08 -2.75
C ALA A 96 -3.75 -13.58 -2.22
N LEU A 97 -3.76 -14.75 -1.56
CA LEU A 97 -2.55 -15.34 -1.01
C LEU A 97 -1.60 -15.83 -2.10
N SER A 98 -2.10 -16.35 -3.23
CA SER A 98 -1.26 -16.80 -4.35
C SER A 98 -0.51 -15.64 -5.01
N HIS A 99 -1.16 -14.48 -5.18
CA HIS A 99 -0.57 -13.29 -5.78
C HIS A 99 0.44 -12.55 -4.87
N SER A 100 0.45 -12.86 -3.57
CA SER A 100 1.39 -12.27 -2.60
C SER A 100 2.75 -12.98 -2.53
N ARG A 101 2.85 -14.19 -3.09
CA ARG A 101 4.03 -15.06 -3.03
C ARG A 101 4.88 -15.05 -4.32
N SER A 102 4.50 -14.22 -5.29
CA SER A 102 5.18 -14.06 -6.57
C SER A 102 5.99 -12.76 -6.62
#